data_AF-A0A099FAZ7-F1
#
_entry.id   AF-A0A099FAZ7-F1
#
_cell.length_a   1.000
_cell.length_b   1.000
_cell.length_c   1.000
_cell.angle_alpha   90.00
_cell.angle_beta   90.00
_cell.angle_gamma   90.00
#
_symmetry.space_group_name_H-M   'P 1'
#
loop_
_entity.id
_entity.type
_entity.pdbx_description
1 polymer ?
#
loop_
_entity_poly.entity_id
_entity_poly.type
_entity_poly.pdbx_seq_one_letter_code
_entity_poly.pdbx_strand_id
1 'polypeptide(L)'
;MDATSVLAALSVELSDLAAGLARLQDVPLLQSEEGTPLEGEGLLRAMVALQDLDRLTQTAVALAEFARKVAGADGVTDPPHMTQIIAEMPLRSVADRLGASLGLTPELLVGVH
;
A
#
# COMPACT_ATOMS: atom_id res chain seq x y z
N MET A 1 -0.91 18.63 11.63
CA MET A 1 0.05 18.15 10.63
C MET A 1 -0.30 18.80 9.31
N ASP A 2 0.68 19.25 8.51
CA ASP A 2 0.39 19.97 7.26
C ASP A 2 0.16 19.03 6.06
N ALA A 3 -0.49 19.56 5.02
CA ALA A 3 -0.81 18.81 3.80
C ALA A 3 0.46 18.36 3.07
N THR A 4 1.56 19.11 3.15
CA THR A 4 2.83 18.78 2.51
C THR A 4 3.43 17.50 3.07
N SER A 5 3.39 17.31 4.38
CA SER A 5 3.87 16.09 5.05
C SER A 5 3.07 14.86 4.64
N VAL A 6 1.73 15.00 4.53
CA VAL A 6 0.86 13.91 4.08
C VAL A 6 1.11 13.54 2.63
N LEU A 7 1.26 14.55 1.76
CA LEU A 7 1.60 14.33 0.35
C LEU A 7 2.97 13.67 0.19
N ALA A 8 3.95 14.04 1.01
CA ALA A 8 5.27 13.42 1.01
C ALA A 8 5.20 11.93 1.40
N ALA A 9 4.48 11.60 2.48
CA ALA A 9 4.30 10.21 2.92
C ALA A 9 3.55 9.37 1.86
N LEU A 10 2.48 9.93 1.26
CA LEU A 10 1.77 9.29 0.16
C LEU A 10 2.65 9.07 -1.07
N SER A 11 3.51 10.04 -1.41
CA SER A 11 4.41 9.94 -2.56
C SER A 11 5.42 8.81 -2.41
N VAL A 12 5.89 8.54 -1.18
CA VAL A 12 6.79 7.42 -0.90
C VAL A 12 6.05 6.09 -1.13
N GLU A 13 4.88 5.92 -0.51
CA GLU A 13 4.09 4.68 -0.67
C GLU A 13 3.68 4.43 -2.13
N LEU A 14 3.32 5.48 -2.88
CA LEU A 14 3.00 5.37 -4.30
C LEU A 14 4.23 5.00 -5.14
N SER A 15 5.43 5.47 -4.77
CA SER A 15 6.67 5.09 -5.45
C SER A 15 7.01 3.62 -5.22
N ASP A 16 6.83 3.13 -3.98
CA ASP A 16 7.04 1.72 -3.65
C ASP A 16 6.04 0.81 -4.37
N LEU A 17 4.76 1.22 -4.43
CA LEU A 17 3.74 0.54 -5.21
C LEU A 17 4.10 0.48 -6.71
N ALA A 18 4.52 1.60 -7.29
CA ALA A 18 4.94 1.67 -8.69
C ALA A 18 6.16 0.79 -8.98
N ALA A 19 7.14 0.77 -8.08
CA ALA A 19 8.29 -0.12 -8.18
C ALA A 19 7.91 -1.60 -8.09
N GLY A 20 6.95 -1.95 -7.23
CA GLY A 20 6.40 -3.30 -7.14
C GLY A 20 5.70 -3.74 -8.43
N LEU A 21 4.86 -2.86 -9.00
CA LEU A 21 4.18 -3.12 -10.26
C LEU A 21 5.16 -3.27 -11.45
N ALA A 22 6.20 -2.43 -11.50
CA ALA A 22 7.22 -2.53 -12.55
C ALA A 22 7.96 -3.89 -12.50
N ARG A 23 8.29 -4.39 -11.30
CA ARG A 23 8.90 -5.72 -11.14
C ARG A 23 7.99 -6.86 -11.61
N LEU A 24 6.67 -6.70 -11.47
CA LEU A 24 5.71 -7.67 -11.99
C LEU A 24 5.57 -7.62 -13.51
N GLN A 25 5.79 -6.46 -14.14
CA GLN A 25 5.82 -6.35 -15.60
C GLN A 25 7.02 -7.09 -16.21
N ASP A 26 8.12 -7.18 -15.46
CA ASP A 26 9.33 -7.93 -15.85
C ASP A 26 9.22 -9.45 -15.60
N VAL A 27 8.18 -9.91 -14.87
CA VAL A 27 7.87 -11.34 -14.84
C VAL A 27 7.49 -11.71 -16.26
N PRO A 28 8.20 -12.66 -16.91
CA PRO A 28 7.87 -13.10 -18.26
C PRO A 28 6.40 -13.50 -18.24
N LEU A 29 5.54 -12.65 -18.84
CA LEU A 29 4.14 -12.96 -19.06
C LEU A 29 4.16 -14.35 -19.68
N LEU A 30 3.55 -15.29 -18.98
CA LEU A 30 3.63 -16.71 -19.20
C LEU A 30 3.36 -16.97 -20.69
N GLN A 31 4.42 -16.99 -21.50
CA GLN A 31 4.36 -17.36 -22.90
C GLN A 31 4.32 -18.88 -22.91
N SER A 32 3.26 -19.43 -22.33
CA SER A 32 2.76 -20.71 -22.78
C SER A 32 2.37 -20.47 -24.23
N GLU A 33 3.10 -21.04 -25.18
CA GLU A 33 2.54 -21.29 -26.49
C GLU A 33 1.15 -21.89 -26.26
N GLU A 34 0.11 -21.29 -26.86
CA GLU A 34 -1.30 -21.62 -26.60
C GLU A 34 -1.49 -23.14 -26.49
N GLY A 35 -1.78 -23.62 -25.28
CA GLY A 35 -2.08 -25.03 -25.02
C GLY A 35 -1.02 -25.84 -24.25
N THR A 36 0.15 -25.29 -23.90
CA THR A 36 1.07 -25.97 -22.96
C THR A 36 0.80 -25.59 -21.50
N PRO A 37 0.44 -26.55 -20.62
CA PRO A 37 0.30 -26.30 -19.19
C PRO A 37 1.60 -25.77 -18.61
N LEU A 38 1.51 -24.78 -17.74
CA LEU A 38 2.63 -24.35 -16.91
C LEU A 38 2.94 -25.45 -15.90
N GLU A 39 4.18 -25.93 -15.90
CA GLU A 39 4.62 -26.98 -14.98
C GLU A 39 5.88 -26.54 -14.21
N GLY A 40 6.10 -27.19 -13.06
CA GLY A 40 7.29 -27.01 -12.24
C GLY A 40 7.55 -25.55 -11.82
N GLU A 41 8.75 -25.07 -12.07
CA GLU A 41 9.21 -23.74 -11.62
C GLU A 41 8.45 -22.59 -12.30
N GLY A 42 7.99 -22.77 -13.53
CA GLY A 42 7.20 -21.77 -14.26
C GLY A 42 5.83 -21.53 -13.61
N LEU A 43 5.16 -22.60 -13.19
CA LEU A 43 3.90 -22.52 -12.45
C LEU A 43 4.09 -21.85 -11.08
N LEU A 44 5.15 -22.21 -10.35
CA LEU A 44 5.44 -21.60 -9.05
C LEU A 44 5.70 -20.10 -9.17
N ARG A 45 6.50 -19.67 -10.16
CA ARG A 45 6.75 -18.23 -10.44
C ARG A 45 5.47 -17.49 -10.81
N ALA A 46 4.59 -18.11 -11.59
CA ALA A 46 3.27 -17.55 -11.92
C ALA A 46 2.41 -17.33 -10.67
N MET A 47 2.34 -18.34 -9.79
CA MET A 47 1.56 -18.26 -8.55
C MET A 47 2.10 -17.17 -7.62
N VAL A 48 3.42 -17.06 -7.47
CA VAL A 48 4.05 -15.99 -6.67
C VAL A 48 3.74 -14.62 -7.26
N ALA A 49 3.88 -14.46 -8.59
CA ALA A 49 3.56 -13.19 -9.25
C ALA A 49 2.09 -12.79 -9.07
N LEU A 50 1.15 -13.74 -9.09
CA LEU A 50 -0.26 -13.49 -8.80
C LEU A 50 -0.51 -13.07 -7.35
N GLN A 51 0.17 -13.70 -6.39
CA GLN A 51 0.09 -13.33 -4.97
C GLN A 51 0.67 -11.93 -4.72
N ASP A 52 1.80 -11.61 -5.34
CA ASP A 52 2.41 -10.29 -5.28
C ASP A 52 1.49 -9.23 -5.92
N LEU A 53 0.85 -9.55 -7.05
CA LEU A 53 -0.13 -8.66 -7.69
C LEU A 53 -1.34 -8.38 -6.79
N ASP A 54 -1.90 -9.42 -6.16
CA ASP A 54 -2.99 -9.29 -5.22
C ASP A 54 -2.59 -8.39 -4.04
N ARG A 55 -1.40 -8.60 -3.46
CA ARG A 55 -0.87 -7.77 -2.37
C ARG A 55 -0.68 -6.30 -2.79
N LEU A 56 -0.17 -6.05 -4.00
CA LEU A 56 -0.02 -4.68 -4.53
C LEU A 56 -1.39 -4.03 -4.77
N THR A 57 -2.37 -4.80 -5.25
CA THR A 57 -3.75 -4.32 -5.45
C THR A 57 -4.38 -3.90 -4.12
N GLN A 58 -4.26 -4.74 -3.08
CA GLN A 58 -4.73 -4.40 -1.74
C GLN A 58 -4.03 -3.14 -1.20
N THR A 59 -2.71 -3.01 -1.44
CA THR A 59 -1.93 -1.83 -1.05
C THR A 59 -2.45 -0.57 -1.73
N ALA A 60 -2.70 -0.62 -3.04
CA ALA A 60 -3.27 0.49 -3.80
C ALA A 60 -4.65 0.92 -3.28
N VAL A 61 -5.52 -0.04 -2.96
CA VAL A 61 -6.85 0.23 -2.39
C VAL A 61 -6.72 0.92 -1.03
N ALA A 62 -5.87 0.42 -0.14
CA ALA A 62 -5.66 1.01 1.18
C ALA A 62 -5.15 2.47 1.08
N LEU A 63 -4.22 2.75 0.17
CA LEU A 63 -3.72 4.10 -0.08
C LEU A 63 -4.80 5.03 -0.65
N ALA A 64 -5.63 4.54 -1.56
CA ALA A 64 -6.74 5.31 -2.12
C ALA A 64 -7.79 5.67 -1.06
N GLU A 65 -8.12 4.74 -0.17
CA GLU A 65 -9.03 5.00 0.94
C GLU A 65 -8.46 6.01 1.92
N PHE A 66 -7.18 5.89 2.27
CA PHE A 66 -6.48 6.87 3.09
C PHE A 66 -6.51 8.26 2.44
N ALA A 67 -6.14 8.38 1.16
CA ALA A 67 -6.17 9.65 0.44
C ALA A 67 -7.57 10.27 0.41
N ARG A 68 -8.63 9.46 0.24
CA ARG A 68 -10.03 9.92 0.30
C ARG A 68 -10.41 10.45 1.68
N LYS A 69 -10.03 9.73 2.76
CA LYS A 69 -10.30 10.17 4.14
C LYS A 69 -9.59 11.48 4.46
N VAL A 70 -8.33 11.62 4.05
CA VAL A 70 -7.55 12.86 4.23
C VAL A 70 -8.16 14.01 3.43
N ALA A 71 -8.55 13.80 2.18
CA ALA A 71 -9.16 14.85 1.34
C ALA A 71 -10.51 15.33 1.87
N GLY A 72 -11.25 14.47 2.58
CA GLY A 72 -12.51 14.82 3.24
C GLY A 72 -12.35 15.52 4.60
N ALA A 73 -11.14 15.58 5.16
CA ALA A 73 -10.82 16.37 6.33
C ALA A 73 -10.30 17.74 5.86
N ASP A 74 -11.02 18.83 6.15
CA ASP A 74 -10.85 20.19 5.60
C ASP A 74 -9.46 20.86 5.81
N GLY A 75 -8.40 20.31 5.22
CA GLY A 75 -7.14 20.99 4.93
C GLY A 75 -6.03 20.94 6.00
N VAL A 76 -6.31 20.55 7.24
CA VAL A 76 -5.27 20.27 8.26
C VAL A 76 -5.79 19.18 9.18
N THR A 77 -5.22 17.99 9.11
CA THR A 77 -5.51 16.94 10.09
C THR A 77 -4.61 17.18 11.32
N ASP A 78 -5.21 17.39 12.48
CA ASP A 78 -4.43 17.37 13.71
C ASP A 78 -3.86 15.94 13.97
N PRO A 79 -2.79 15.80 14.76
CA PRO A 79 -2.20 14.50 15.02
C PRO A 79 -3.18 13.44 15.56
N PRO A 80 -4.13 13.76 16.45
CA PRO A 80 -5.15 12.80 16.91
C PRO A 80 -6.05 12.27 15.79
N HIS A 81 -6.63 13.14 14.95
CA HIS A 81 -7.48 12.69 13.84
C HIS A 81 -6.67 11.89 12.81
N MET A 82 -5.42 12.26 12.54
CA MET A 82 -4.57 11.47 11.64
C MET A 82 -4.27 10.09 12.21
N THR A 83 -3.99 10.00 13.50
CA THR A 83 -3.77 8.73 14.20
C THR A 83 -4.98 7.81 14.03
N GLN A 84 -6.19 8.35 14.17
CA GLN A 84 -7.43 7.59 13.96
C GLN A 84 -7.57 7.12 12.50
N ILE A 85 -7.33 8.01 11.52
CA ILE A 85 -7.39 7.65 10.09
C ILE A 85 -6.44 6.49 9.77
N ILE A 86 -5.22 6.52 10.33
CA ILE A 86 -4.21 5.46 10.15
C ILE A 86 -4.62 4.17 10.86
N ALA A 87 -5.14 4.25 12.09
CA ALA A 87 -5.60 3.08 12.85
C ALA A 87 -6.75 2.33 12.14
N GLU A 88 -7.58 3.05 11.39
CA GLU A 88 -8.70 2.49 10.62
C GLU A 88 -8.28 1.93 9.25
N MET A 89 -7.00 1.98 8.87
CA MET A 89 -6.56 1.45 7.58
C MET A 89 -6.64 -0.09 7.56
N PRO A 90 -7.10 -0.69 6.44
CA PRO A 90 -7.29 -2.13 6.35
C PRO A 90 -5.96 -2.91 6.36
N LEU A 91 -4.86 -2.28 5.94
CA LEU A 91 -3.53 -2.89 5.88
C LEU A 91 -2.60 -2.30 6.93
N ARG A 92 -2.45 -3.02 8.06
CA ARG A 92 -1.60 -2.59 9.17
C ARG A 92 -0.16 -2.27 8.77
N SER A 93 0.42 -3.06 7.86
CA SER A 93 1.79 -2.79 7.38
C SER A 93 1.93 -1.47 6.61
N VAL A 94 0.89 -1.00 5.92
CA VAL A 94 0.87 0.30 5.24
C VAL A 94 0.62 1.41 6.26
N ALA A 95 -0.30 1.14 7.20
CA ALA A 95 -0.60 2.04 8.32
C ALA A 95 0.65 2.36 9.15
N ASP A 96 1.44 1.34 9.51
CA ASP A 96 2.66 1.49 10.30
C ASP A 96 3.71 2.32 9.56
N ARG A 97 3.88 2.11 8.25
CA ARG A 97 4.84 2.88 7.44
C ARG A 97 4.42 4.33 7.27
N LEU A 98 3.15 4.58 6.97
CA LEU A 98 2.59 5.93 6.90
C LEU A 98 2.68 6.63 8.26
N GLY A 99 2.33 5.93 9.34
CA GLY A 99 2.45 6.46 10.71
C GLY A 99 3.87 6.86 11.04
N ALA A 100 4.84 5.99 10.76
CA ALA A 100 6.26 6.28 10.93
C ALA A 100 6.72 7.47 10.07
N SER A 101 6.32 7.53 8.80
CA SER A 101 6.65 8.63 7.89
C SER A 101 6.06 9.97 8.35
N LEU A 102 4.95 9.95 9.08
CA LEU A 102 4.26 11.11 9.62
C LEU A 102 4.68 11.43 11.06
N GLY A 103 5.62 10.66 11.63
CA GLY A 103 6.11 10.86 13.00
C GLY A 103 5.09 10.48 14.09
N LEU A 104 4.11 9.65 13.75
CA LEU A 104 3.09 9.17 14.70
C LEU A 104 3.65 7.94 15.43
N THR A 105 3.81 8.05 16.74
CA THR A 105 4.38 6.97 17.56
C THR A 105 3.37 5.84 17.78
N PRO A 106 3.81 4.58 17.95
CA PRO A 106 2.92 3.44 18.17
C PRO A 106 2.01 3.60 19.40
N GLU A 107 2.46 4.34 20.42
CA GLU A 107 1.68 4.62 21.64
C GLU A 107 0.43 5.45 21.35
N LEU A 108 0.46 6.32 20.32
CA LEU A 108 -0.71 7.08 19.89
C LEU A 108 -1.70 6.20 19.11
N LEU A 109 -1.20 5.25 18.31
CA LEU A 109 -2.01 4.35 17.49
C LEU A 109 -2.74 3.27 18.31
N VAL A 110 -2.24 2.91 19.50
CA VAL A 110 -2.84 1.90 20.39
C VAL A 110 -3.91 2.51 21.32
N GLY A 111 -3.90 3.83 21.53
CA GLY A 111 -4.83 4.52 22.44
C GLY A 111 -6.24 4.77 21.90
N VAL A 112 -6.55 4.32 20.67
CA VAL A 112 -7.85 4.48 20.02
C VAL A 112 -8.59 3.14 20.02
N HIS A 113 -8.98 2.68 21.20
CA HIS A 113 -9.89 1.54 21.41
C HIS A 113 -10.97 1.90 22.42
#